data_AF-A0A853F3D2-F1
#
_entry.id   AF-A0A853F3D2-F1
#
_cell.length_a   1.000
_cell.length_b   1.000
_cell.length_c   1.000
_cell.angle_alpha   90.00
_cell.angle_beta   90.00
_cell.angle_gamma   90.00
#
_symmetry.space_group_name_H-M   'P 1'
#
loop_
_entity.id
_entity.type
_entity.pdbx_description
1 polymer ?
#
loop_
_entity_poly.entity_id
_entity_poly.type
_entity_poly.pdbx_seq_one_letter_code
_entity_poly.pdbx_strand_id
1 'polypeptide(L)'
;MGNAYGKLGEYQKAINAYQKAIEIKPDMHEAYYNMGNAYNELKEYQKAINAYQKAIEIKPDNHEAYNNMGIAYNKLEGIPKGN
;
A
#
# COMPACT_ATOMS: atom_id res chain seq x y z
N MET A 1 23.78 2.23 8.37
CA MET A 1 23.00 1.47 7.37
C MET A 1 21.92 0.56 7.97
N GLY A 2 21.89 0.23 9.27
CA GLY A 2 20.91 -0.72 9.84
C GLY A 2 19.44 -0.27 9.85
N ASN A 3 19.15 1.03 10.00
CA ASN A 3 17.77 1.50 10.21
C ASN A 3 16.88 1.36 8.96
N ALA A 4 17.44 1.52 7.75
CA ALA A 4 16.67 1.40 6.51
C ALA A 4 16.29 -0.06 6.24
N TYR A 5 17.22 -1.00 6.40
CA TYR A 5 16.95 -2.43 6.25
C TYR A 5 15.96 -2.96 7.30
N GLY A 6 16.02 -2.45 8.54
CA GLY A 6 15.05 -2.77 9.58
C GLY A 6 13.63 -2.38 9.16
N LYS A 7 13.43 -1.14 8.72
CA LYS A 7 12.13 -0.63 8.26
C LYS A 7 11.56 -1.42 7.07
N LEU A 8 12.39 -1.73 6.06
CA LEU A 8 11.95 -2.54 4.92
C LEU A 8 11.45 -3.93 5.36
N GLY A 9 12.16 -4.57 6.29
CA GLY A 9 11.73 -5.84 6.86
C GLY A 9 10.44 -5.76 7.67
N GLU A 10 10.23 -4.65 8.39
CA GLU A 10 8.98 -4.40 9.13
C GLU A 10 7.79 -4.19 8.20
N TYR A 11 7.94 -3.43 7.12
CA TYR A 11 6.87 -3.25 6.13
C TYR A 11 6.49 -4.57 5.45
N GLN A 12 7.46 -5.43 5.12
CA GLN A 12 7.15 -6.75 4.56
C GLN A 12 6.38 -7.64 5.55
N LYS A 13 6.74 -7.62 6.84
CA LYS A 13 5.99 -8.33 7.88
C LYS A 13 4.58 -7.78 8.04
N ALA A 14 4.41 -6.46 7.98
CA ALA A 14 3.10 -5.82 8.03
C ALA A 14 2.23 -6.25 6.85
N ILE A 15 2.76 -6.27 5.63
CA ILE A 15 2.05 -6.77 4.43
C ILE A 15 1.56 -8.20 4.64
N ASN A 16 2.41 -9.10 5.13
CA ASN A 16 2.01 -10.48 5.38
C ASN A 16 0.89 -10.59 6.44
N ALA A 17 0.90 -9.73 7.46
CA ALA A 17 -0.16 -9.68 8.46
C ALA A 17 -1.48 -9.17 7.86
N TYR A 18 -1.44 -8.13 7.04
CA TYR A 18 -2.62 -7.62 6.34
C TYR A 18 -3.19 -8.62 5.34
N GLN A 19 -2.36 -9.37 4.63
CA GLN A 19 -2.81 -10.45 3.75
C GLN A 19 -3.58 -11.52 4.52
N LYS A 20 -3.09 -11.97 5.68
CA LYS A 20 -3.84 -12.90 6.54
C LYS A 20 -5.14 -12.30 7.06
N ALA A 21 -5.14 -11.02 7.42
CA ALA A 21 -6.37 -10.34 7.83
C ALA A 21 -7.40 -10.31 6.69
N ILE A 22 -6.96 -10.08 5.45
CA ILE A 22 -7.79 -10.09 4.24
C ILE A 22 -8.31 -11.50 3.93
N GLU A 23 -7.50 -12.54 4.11
CA GLU A 23 -7.94 -13.94 3.96
C GLU A 23 -9.07 -14.29 4.94
N ILE A 24 -9.00 -13.79 6.18
CA ILE A 24 -10.02 -14.01 7.20
C ILE A 24 -11.26 -13.11 6.96
N LYS A 25 -11.02 -11.86 6.59
CA LYS A 25 -12.06 -10.84 6.38
C LYS A 25 -11.78 -10.05 5.09
N PRO A 26 -12.31 -10.50 3.94
CA PRO A 26 -12.02 -9.89 2.64
C PRO A 26 -12.57 -8.48 2.43
N ASP A 27 -13.50 -8.03 3.28
CA ASP A 27 -14.14 -6.71 3.26
C ASP A 27 -13.54 -5.74 4.31
N MET A 28 -12.33 -6.03 4.82
CA MET A 28 -11.65 -5.16 5.78
C MET A 28 -10.88 -4.05 5.05
N HIS A 29 -11.56 -2.94 4.73
CA HIS A 29 -10.94 -1.81 4.00
C HIS A 29 -9.65 -1.28 4.66
N GLU A 30 -9.57 -1.28 6.00
CA GLU A 30 -8.40 -0.83 6.74
C GLU A 30 -7.16 -1.69 6.47
N ALA A 31 -7.34 -3.00 6.27
CA ALA A 31 -6.24 -3.91 5.94
C ALA A 31 -5.68 -3.60 4.55
N TYR A 32 -6.54 -3.36 3.57
CA TYR A 32 -6.11 -2.93 2.23
C TYR A 32 -5.44 -1.55 2.24
N TYR A 33 -6.00 -0.59 2.97
CA TYR A 33 -5.42 0.75 3.09
C TYR A 33 -4.02 0.71 3.71
N ASN A 34 -3.86 0.02 4.83
CA ASN A 34 -2.57 -0.08 5.50
C ASN A 34 -1.55 -0.92 4.71
N MET A 35 -2.02 -1.93 3.98
CA MET A 35 -1.18 -2.68 3.04
C MET A 35 -0.69 -1.77 1.90
N GLY A 36 -1.54 -0.87 1.40
CA GLY A 36 -1.16 0.16 0.44
C GLY A 36 -0.06 1.08 0.98
N ASN A 37 -0.20 1.55 2.22
CA ASN A 37 0.83 2.36 2.88
C ASN A 37 2.17 1.62 2.98
N ALA A 38 2.16 0.35 3.39
CA ALA A 38 3.37 -0.46 3.46
C ALA A 38 4.04 -0.67 2.09
N TYR A 39 3.26 -0.94 1.03
CA TYR A 39 3.80 -1.02 -0.33
C TYR A 39 4.39 0.31 -0.81
N ASN A 40 3.79 1.45 -0.45
CA ASN A 40 4.31 2.78 -0.80
C ASN A 40 5.68 3.04 -0.16
N GLU A 41 5.88 2.61 1.08
CA GLU A 41 7.18 2.70 1.78
C GLU A 41 8.24 1.77 1.16
N LEU A 42 7.83 0.62 0.64
CA LEU A 42 8.67 -0.29 -0.13
C LEU A 42 8.93 0.17 -1.58
N LYS A 43 8.35 1.32 -1.99
CA LYS A 43 8.37 1.84 -3.36
C LYS A 43 7.70 0.93 -4.40
N GLU A 44 6.87 -0.01 -3.96
CA GLU A 44 6.08 -0.88 -4.81
C GLU A 44 4.76 -0.18 -5.21
N TYR A 45 4.87 0.96 -5.89
CA TYR A 45 3.75 1.90 -6.09
C TYR A 45 2.55 1.28 -6.82
N GLN A 46 2.78 0.39 -7.79
CA GLN A 46 1.67 -0.30 -8.47
C GLN A 46 0.86 -1.20 -7.52
N LYS A 47 1.52 -1.88 -6.57
CA LYS A 47 0.83 -2.70 -5.57
C LYS A 47 0.12 -1.83 -4.54
N ALA A 48 0.73 -0.69 -4.18
CA ALA A 48 0.09 0.31 -3.32
C ALA A 48 -1.23 0.81 -3.92
N ILE A 49 -1.21 1.20 -5.20
CA ILE A 49 -2.39 1.64 -5.95
C ILE A 49 -3.48 0.57 -5.93
N ASN A 50 -3.15 -0.68 -6.25
CA ASN A 50 -4.12 -1.76 -6.25
C ASN A 50 -4.75 -1.98 -4.86
N ALA A 51 -3.96 -1.86 -3.79
CA ALA A 51 -4.45 -1.99 -2.42
C ALA A 51 -5.37 -0.82 -2.04
N TYR A 52 -5.01 0.42 -2.37
CA TYR A 52 -5.89 1.58 -2.13
C TYR A 52 -7.18 1.49 -2.94
N GLN A 53 -7.12 1.04 -4.20
CA GLN A 53 -8.30 0.82 -5.04
C GLN A 53 -9.27 -0.16 -4.37
N LYS A 54 -8.77 -1.28 -3.81
CA LYS A 54 -9.59 -2.23 -3.06
C LYS A 54 -10.18 -1.64 -1.79
N ALA A 55 -9.41 -0.83 -1.06
CA ALA A 55 -9.94 -0.12 0.12
C ALA A 55 -11.09 0.83 -0.26
N ILE A 56 -10.98 1.53 -1.39
CA ILE A 56 -12.02 2.43 -1.92
C ILE A 56 -13.25 1.67 -2.41
N GLU A 57 -13.07 0.53 -3.09
CA GLU A 57 -14.17 -0.33 -3.54
C GLU A 57 -15.04 -0.80 -2.36
N ILE A 58 -14.41 -1.11 -1.22
CA ILE A 58 -15.10 -1.52 0.00
C ILE A 58 -15.68 -0.31 0.75
N LYS A 59 -14.91 0.78 0.85
CA LYS A 59 -15.26 1.99 1.58
C LYS A 59 -15.05 3.24 0.68
N PRO A 60 -16.08 3.63 -0.09
CA PRO A 60 -15.97 4.72 -1.06
C PRO A 60 -15.78 6.11 -0.45
N ASP A 61 -16.04 6.30 0.84
CA ASP A 61 -15.86 7.56 1.58
C ASP A 61 -14.48 7.69 2.25
N ASN A 62 -13.57 6.73 2.03
CA ASN A 62 -12.20 6.79 2.55
C ASN A 62 -11.34 7.79 1.76
N HIS A 63 -11.45 9.08 2.10
CA HIS A 63 -10.70 10.16 1.48
C HIS A 63 -9.17 10.00 1.61
N GLU A 64 -8.67 9.38 2.69
CA GLU A 64 -7.24 9.12 2.86
C GLU A 64 -6.71 8.13 1.81
N ALA A 65 -7.50 7.11 1.47
CA ALA A 65 -7.14 6.16 0.43
C ALA A 65 -7.03 6.82 -0.94
N TYR A 66 -7.93 7.75 -1.30
CA TYR A 66 -7.82 8.53 -2.53
C TYR A 66 -6.57 9.40 -2.55
N ASN A 67 -6.30 10.11 -1.46
CA ASN A 67 -5.12 10.97 -1.35
C ASN A 67 -3.83 10.16 -1.52
N ASN A 68 -3.69 9.04 -0.80
CA ASN A 68 -2.49 8.22 -0.87
C ASN A 68 -2.35 7.48 -2.21
N MET A 69 -3.47 7.13 -2.86
CA MET A 69 -3.46 6.59 -4.22
C MET A 69 -2.94 7.64 -5.23
N GLY A 70 -3.38 8.90 -5.14
CA GLY A 70 -2.85 10.00 -5.96
C GLY A 70 -1.35 10.22 -5.75
N ILE A 71 -0.88 10.17 -4.51
CA ILE A 71 0.55 10.22 -4.19
C ILE A 71 1.30 9.05 -4.83
N ALA A 72 0.75 7.84 -4.78
CA ALA A 72 1.36 6.65 -5.38
C ALA A 72 1.42 6.75 -6.91
N TYR A 73 0.40 7.29 -7.58
CA TYR A 73 0.44 7.58 -9.02
C TYR A 73 1.55 8.57 -9.38
N ASN A 74 1.64 9.70 -8.67
CA ASN A 74 2.70 10.69 -8.91
C ASN A 74 4.11 10.09 -8.74
N LYS A 75 4.31 9.23 -7.74
CA LYS A 75 5.59 8.53 -7.53
C LYS A 75 5.87 7.51 -8.63
N LEU A 76 4.85 6.81 -9.14
CA LEU A 76 5.00 5.84 -10.22
C LEU A 76 5.40 6.53 -11.54
N GLU A 77 4.76 7.65 -11.88
CA GLU A 77 5.08 8.45 -13.07
C GLU A 77 6.45 9.13 -12.98
N GLY A 78 6.86 9.51 -11.77
CA GLY A 78 8.17 10.10 -11.49
C GLY A 78 9.33 9.12 -11.50
N ILE A 79 9.11 7.80 -11.60
CA ILE A 79 10.19 6.84 -11.87
C ILE A 79 10.50 6.93 -13.36
N PRO A 80 11.68 7.43 -13.78
CA PRO A 80 12.07 7.32 -15.18
C PRO A 80 12.07 5.84 -15.53
N LYS A 81 11.21 5.46 -16.48
CA LYS A 81 11.31 4.15 -17.15
C LYS A 81 12.72 4.14 -17.73
N GLY A 82 13.61 3.36 -17.13
CA GLY A 82 15.04 3.38 -17.44
C GLY A 82 15.26 3.27 -18.95
N ASN A 83 16.22 4.07 -19.45
CA ASN A 83 16.77 3.99 -20.81
C ASN A 83 17.16 2.56 -21.19
#